data_AF-A0A1F7V8B4-F1
#
_entry.id   AF-A0A1F7V8B4-F1
#
_cell.length_a   1.000
_cell.length_b   1.000
_cell.length_c   1.000
_cell.angle_alpha   90.00
_cell.angle_beta   90.00
_cell.angle_gamma   90.00
#
_symmetry.space_group_name_H-M   'P 1'
#
loop_
_entity.id
_entity.type
_entity.pdbx_description
1 polymer ?
#
loop_
_entity_poly.entity_id
_entity_poly.type
_entity_poly.pdbx_seq_one_letter_code
_entity_poly.pdbx_strand_id
1 'polypeptide(L)'
;MNKIAVHTSPQSRELCLKMRQMDLHPSGYYYGRFRSQFGEWVKKTKAHKHADGIYIFFRCLNEEKLSHVPRQDLALFHCALACTILIDQTMYSHFKMDYPKFQKMTQYPKMEIGGTGYHLHPWYIIGDVDRKEFREFVDFFIKDLKEFFTQTKFEFATWDSVRSAMLADEDIVGKYPGHVIQEILENN
;
A
#
# COMPACT_ATOMS: atom_id res chain seq x y z
N MET A 1 -7.99 -13.73 -49.50
CA MET A 1 -7.98 -13.11 -48.16
C MET A 1 -6.54 -13.06 -47.67
N ASN A 2 -5.85 -11.93 -47.85
CA ASN A 2 -4.47 -11.77 -47.41
C ASN A 2 -4.43 -11.32 -45.95
N LYS A 3 -3.88 -12.16 -45.06
CA LYS A 3 -3.50 -11.76 -43.70
C LYS A 3 -2.23 -10.93 -43.80
N ILE A 4 -2.34 -9.62 -43.58
CA ILE A 4 -1.18 -8.74 -43.41
C ILE A 4 -0.59 -9.06 -42.03
N ALA A 5 0.55 -9.76 -42.00
CA ALA A 5 1.31 -9.96 -40.78
C ALA A 5 1.95 -8.63 -40.38
N VAL A 6 1.47 -8.04 -39.28
CA VAL A 6 2.06 -6.83 -38.71
C VAL A 6 3.41 -7.22 -38.08
N HIS A 7 4.50 -7.02 -38.82
CA HIS A 7 5.85 -7.17 -38.32
C HIS A 7 6.15 -6.02 -37.34
N THR A 8 5.93 -6.27 -36.06
CA THR A 8 6.42 -5.39 -34.99
C THR A 8 7.94 -5.52 -34.88
N SER A 9 8.64 -4.38 -34.93
CA SER A 9 10.11 -4.35 -34.88
C SER A 9 10.62 -4.88 -33.54
N PRO A 10 11.84 -5.46 -33.49
CA PRO A 10 12.46 -5.91 -32.24
C PRO A 10 12.52 -4.80 -31.17
N GLN A 11 12.79 -3.56 -31.55
CA GLN A 11 12.80 -2.40 -30.64
C GLN A 11 11.40 -2.07 -30.10
N SER A 12 10.35 -2.15 -30.91
CA SER A 12 8.97 -1.95 -30.44
C SER A 12 8.51 -3.07 -29.50
N ARG A 13 8.98 -4.30 -29.72
CA ARG A 13 8.73 -5.43 -28.80
C ARG A 13 9.48 -5.26 -27.48
N GLU A 14 10.73 -4.83 -27.52
CA GLU A 14 11.53 -4.60 -26.31
C GLU A 14 10.98 -3.43 -25.47
N LEU A 15 10.55 -2.34 -26.12
CA LEU A 15 9.88 -1.22 -25.45
C LEU A 15 8.55 -1.66 -24.81
N CYS A 16 7.75 -2.46 -25.52
CA CYS A 16 6.49 -2.99 -25.00
C CYS A 16 6.71 -3.97 -23.83
N LEU A 17 7.79 -4.76 -23.87
CA LEU A 17 8.20 -5.63 -22.76
C LEU A 17 8.70 -4.83 -21.56
N LYS A 18 9.49 -3.77 -21.76
CA LYS A 18 9.93 -2.86 -20.69
C LYS A 18 8.76 -2.11 -20.06
N MET A 19 7.82 -1.62 -20.87
CA MET A 19 6.58 -0.99 -20.37
C MET A 19 5.73 -1.99 -19.58
N ARG A 20 5.57 -3.23 -20.08
CA ARG A 20 4.87 -4.30 -19.33
C ARG A 20 5.59 -4.71 -18.03
N GLN A 21 6.92 -4.66 -18.00
CA GLN A 21 7.69 -4.95 -16.79
C GLN A 21 7.57 -3.81 -15.76
N MET A 22 7.52 -2.55 -16.20
CA MET A 22 7.22 -1.41 -15.32
C MET A 22 5.79 -1.44 -14.80
N ASP A 23 4.84 -1.89 -15.61
CA ASP A 23 3.43 -2.00 -15.20
C ASP A 23 3.25 -2.99 -14.04
N LEU A 24 4.05 -4.05 -13.92
CA LEU A 24 3.97 -5.02 -12.83
C LEU A 24 4.91 -4.71 -11.65
N HIS A 25 5.66 -3.62 -11.71
CA HIS A 25 6.56 -3.21 -10.64
C HIS A 25 5.79 -2.54 -9.49
N PRO A 26 6.16 -2.77 -8.20
CA PRO A 26 5.49 -2.15 -7.05
C PRO A 26 5.29 -0.64 -7.16
N SER A 27 6.34 0.10 -7.56
CA SER A 27 6.27 1.55 -7.75
C SER A 27 5.33 1.98 -8.88
N GLY A 28 5.37 1.27 -10.02
CA GLY A 28 4.50 1.56 -11.17
C GLY A 28 3.02 1.37 -10.82
N TYR A 29 2.71 0.30 -10.08
CA TYR A 29 1.38 0.09 -9.55
C TYR A 29 0.97 1.17 -8.53
N TYR A 30 1.83 1.43 -7.55
CA TYR A 30 1.52 2.31 -6.42
C TYR A 30 1.20 3.73 -6.86
N TYR A 31 2.05 4.34 -7.71
CA TYR A 31 1.82 5.70 -8.19
C TYR A 31 0.81 5.77 -9.33
N GLY A 32 0.73 4.73 -10.17
CA GLY A 32 -0.07 4.77 -11.40
C GLY A 32 -1.54 4.33 -11.23
N ARG A 33 -1.81 3.36 -10.34
CA ARG A 33 -3.10 2.64 -10.33
C ARG A 33 -3.76 2.49 -8.97
N PHE A 34 -2.97 2.39 -7.89
CA PHE A 34 -3.52 2.12 -6.56
C PHE A 34 -4.64 3.11 -6.16
N ARG A 35 -4.39 4.42 -6.29
CA ARG A 35 -5.36 5.45 -5.85
C ARG A 35 -6.67 5.44 -6.61
N SER A 36 -6.63 5.24 -7.94
CA SER A 36 -7.84 5.19 -8.75
C SER A 36 -8.65 3.92 -8.44
N GLN A 37 -7.98 2.77 -8.35
CA GLN A 37 -8.61 1.49 -7.99
C GLN A 37 -9.20 1.52 -6.58
N PHE A 38 -8.49 2.12 -5.62
CA PHE A 38 -8.98 2.32 -4.25
C PHE A 38 -10.18 3.26 -4.23
N GLY A 39 -10.13 4.38 -4.97
CA GLY A 39 -11.26 5.29 -5.11
C GLY A 39 -12.51 4.63 -5.69
N GLU A 40 -12.36 3.78 -6.71
CA GLU A 40 -13.48 2.99 -7.26
C GLU A 40 -14.02 1.97 -6.26
N TRP A 41 -13.15 1.33 -5.46
CA TRP A 41 -13.57 0.42 -4.40
C TRP A 41 -14.37 1.16 -3.31
N VAL A 42 -13.92 2.36 -2.90
CA VAL A 42 -14.64 3.21 -1.93
C VAL A 42 -16.05 3.54 -2.41
N LYS A 43 -16.22 3.90 -3.69
CA LYS A 43 -17.55 4.21 -4.27
C LYS A 43 -18.53 3.04 -4.24
N LYS A 44 -18.04 1.80 -4.29
CA LYS A 44 -18.84 0.57 -4.37
C LYS A 44 -19.14 -0.06 -3.00
N THR A 45 -18.56 0.49 -1.93
CA THR A 45 -18.58 -0.14 -0.61
C THR A 45 -19.22 0.80 0.41
N LYS A 46 -19.30 0.33 1.66
CA LYS A 46 -19.78 1.14 2.78
C LYS A 46 -18.69 2.03 3.38
N ALA A 47 -17.51 2.11 2.77
CA ALA A 47 -16.45 2.98 3.24
C ALA A 47 -16.98 4.41 3.43
N HIS A 48 -16.57 5.06 4.51
CA HIS A 48 -17.14 6.34 4.91
C HIS A 48 -16.04 7.31 5.34
N LYS A 49 -16.35 8.60 5.22
CA LYS A 49 -15.41 9.67 5.48
C LYS A 49 -15.63 10.26 6.86
N HIS A 50 -14.56 10.37 7.63
CA HIS A 50 -14.47 11.12 8.87
C HIS A 50 -13.59 12.35 8.69
N ALA A 51 -13.47 13.17 9.72
CA ALA A 51 -12.60 14.35 9.71
C ALA A 51 -11.13 14.01 9.45
N ASP A 52 -10.70 12.81 9.86
CA ASP A 52 -9.33 12.32 9.86
C ASP A 52 -9.05 11.25 8.79
N GLY A 53 -9.98 10.97 7.87
CA GLY A 53 -9.70 10.12 6.71
C GLY A 53 -10.88 9.27 6.23
N ILE A 54 -10.56 8.30 5.37
CA ILE A 54 -11.50 7.30 4.87
C ILE A 54 -11.37 6.05 5.74
N TYR A 55 -12.49 5.59 6.29
CA TYR A 55 -12.59 4.38 7.09
C TYR A 55 -13.16 3.25 6.23
N ILE A 56 -12.45 2.13 6.22
CA ILE A 56 -12.78 0.96 5.41
C ILE A 56 -13.17 -0.21 6.30
N PHE A 57 -14.10 -1.02 5.79
CA PHE A 57 -14.52 -2.26 6.44
C PHE A 57 -13.78 -3.44 5.83
N PHE A 58 -13.04 -4.17 6.65
CA PHE A 58 -12.30 -5.36 6.20
C PHE A 58 -13.18 -6.37 5.45
N ARG A 59 -14.44 -6.58 5.91
CA ARG A 59 -15.39 -7.50 5.25
C ARG A 59 -15.80 -7.09 3.84
N CYS A 60 -15.54 -5.85 3.44
CA CYS A 60 -15.77 -5.37 2.07
C CYS A 60 -14.58 -5.63 1.13
N LEU A 61 -13.47 -6.18 1.61
CA LEU A 61 -12.34 -6.64 0.80
C LEU A 61 -12.62 -8.07 0.31
N ASN A 62 -13.62 -8.21 -0.57
CA ASN A 62 -14.00 -9.48 -1.17
C ASN A 62 -14.04 -9.36 -2.70
N GLU A 63 -14.05 -10.51 -3.38
CA GLU A 63 -13.95 -10.62 -4.84
C GLU A 63 -15.02 -9.78 -5.57
N GLU A 64 -16.26 -9.77 -5.09
CA GLU A 64 -17.35 -8.99 -5.70
C GLU A 64 -17.02 -7.49 -5.71
N LYS A 65 -16.57 -6.95 -4.57
CA LYS A 65 -16.26 -5.53 -4.41
C LYS A 65 -14.93 -5.13 -5.04
N LEU A 66 -14.03 -6.09 -5.27
CA LEU A 66 -12.74 -5.91 -5.93
C LEU A 66 -12.77 -6.27 -7.43
N SER A 67 -13.94 -6.58 -7.99
CA SER A 67 -14.09 -7.02 -9.39
C SER A 67 -13.59 -6.03 -10.46
N HIS A 68 -13.39 -4.74 -10.13
CA HIS A 68 -12.77 -3.76 -11.04
C HIS A 68 -11.24 -3.74 -10.97
N VAL A 69 -10.64 -4.35 -9.96
CA VAL A 69 -9.19 -4.48 -9.84
C VAL A 69 -8.78 -5.63 -10.76
N PRO A 70 -7.94 -5.40 -11.78
CA PRO A 70 -7.45 -6.48 -12.63
C PRO A 70 -6.80 -7.58 -11.79
N ARG A 71 -6.99 -8.84 -12.17
CA ARG A 71 -6.49 -9.99 -11.38
C ARG A 71 -4.99 -9.91 -11.11
N GLN A 72 -4.21 -9.44 -12.08
CA GLN A 72 -2.76 -9.25 -11.95
C GLN A 72 -2.35 -8.12 -10.99
N ASP A 73 -3.27 -7.22 -10.65
CA ASP A 73 -3.04 -6.10 -9.74
C ASP A 73 -3.50 -6.40 -8.31
N LEU A 74 -4.28 -7.47 -8.08
CA LEU A 74 -4.91 -7.74 -6.77
C LEU A 74 -3.90 -7.90 -5.63
N ALA A 75 -2.80 -8.60 -5.86
CA ALA A 75 -1.73 -8.75 -4.87
C ALA A 75 -1.14 -7.39 -4.49
N LEU A 76 -0.78 -6.58 -5.49
CA LEU A 76 -0.23 -5.24 -5.28
C LEU A 76 -1.25 -4.28 -4.64
N PHE A 77 -2.54 -4.42 -4.95
CA PHE A 77 -3.63 -3.68 -4.30
C PHE A 77 -3.67 -3.99 -2.80
N HIS A 78 -3.65 -5.27 -2.44
CA HIS A 78 -3.65 -5.71 -1.04
C HIS A 78 -2.38 -5.25 -0.30
N CYS A 79 -1.21 -5.36 -0.91
CA CYS A 79 0.04 -4.85 -0.35
C CYS A 79 -0.02 -3.35 -0.09
N ALA A 80 -0.39 -2.56 -1.11
CA ALA A 80 -0.49 -1.12 -0.99
C ALA A 80 -1.50 -0.69 0.08
N LEU A 81 -2.66 -1.34 0.12
CA LEU A 81 -3.68 -1.05 1.12
C LEU A 81 -3.18 -1.35 2.54
N ALA A 82 -2.60 -2.53 2.77
CA ALA A 82 -2.07 -2.91 4.07
C ALA A 82 -0.96 -1.97 4.54
N CYS A 83 0.02 -1.69 3.67
CA CYS A 83 1.15 -0.83 4.00
C CYS A 83 0.73 0.63 4.26
N THR A 84 -0.24 1.16 3.52
CA THR A 84 -0.75 2.53 3.76
C THR A 84 -1.53 2.64 5.07
N ILE A 85 -2.34 1.63 5.42
CA ILE A 85 -3.01 1.56 6.73
C ILE A 85 -1.99 1.47 7.87
N LEU A 86 -0.94 0.65 7.70
CA LEU A 86 0.11 0.45 8.69
C LEU A 86 0.81 1.76 9.07
N ILE A 87 1.30 2.49 8.06
CA ILE A 87 2.02 3.75 8.33
C ILE A 87 1.08 4.82 8.87
N ASP A 88 -0.17 4.85 8.43
CA ASP A 88 -1.18 5.75 8.98
C ASP A 88 -1.46 5.48 10.46
N GLN A 89 -1.62 4.21 10.85
CA GLN A 89 -1.75 3.78 12.24
C GLN A 89 -0.51 4.13 13.08
N THR A 90 0.68 3.89 12.53
CA THR A 90 1.96 4.26 13.18
C THR A 90 2.01 5.76 13.46
N MET A 91 1.69 6.56 12.45
CA MET A 91 1.68 8.02 12.56
C MET A 91 0.64 8.53 13.56
N TYR A 92 -0.56 7.94 13.54
CA TYR A 92 -1.64 8.29 14.46
C TYR A 92 -1.29 7.98 15.92
N SER A 93 -0.70 6.80 16.17
CA SER A 93 -0.39 6.32 17.52
C SER A 93 0.79 7.06 18.16
N HIS A 94 1.87 7.26 17.40
CA HIS A 94 3.15 7.71 17.96
C HIS A 94 3.48 9.18 17.67
N PHE A 95 2.90 9.76 16.61
CA PHE A 95 3.28 11.08 16.10
C PHE A 95 2.10 12.04 16.03
N LYS A 96 1.30 12.10 17.10
CA LYS A 96 0.03 12.87 17.16
C LYS A 96 0.16 14.35 16.74
N MET A 97 1.30 14.98 17.03
CA MET A 97 1.55 16.39 16.67
C MET A 97 1.73 16.58 15.15
N ASP A 98 2.42 15.64 14.49
CA ASP A 98 2.68 15.66 13.06
C ASP A 98 1.57 15.00 12.23
N TYR A 99 0.75 14.15 12.87
CA TYR A 99 -0.27 13.36 12.21
C TYR A 99 -1.26 14.18 11.37
N PRO A 100 -1.82 15.34 11.82
CA PRO A 100 -2.72 16.12 10.98
C PRO A 100 -2.09 16.56 9.65
N LYS A 101 -0.79 16.88 9.65
CA LYS A 101 -0.05 17.23 8.42
C LYS A 101 0.13 15.99 7.55
N PHE A 102 0.58 14.88 8.13
CA PHE A 102 0.78 13.62 7.43
C PHE A 102 -0.51 13.12 6.78
N GLN A 103 -1.62 13.10 7.53
CA GLN A 103 -2.95 12.73 7.07
C GLN A 103 -3.39 13.61 5.91
N LYS A 104 -3.19 14.94 6.02
CA LYS A 104 -3.57 15.87 4.96
C LYS A 104 -2.84 15.57 3.65
N MET A 105 -1.55 15.26 3.72
CA MET A 105 -0.71 14.97 2.55
C MET A 105 -1.02 13.63 1.91
N THR A 106 -1.22 12.60 2.73
CA THR A 106 -1.32 11.22 2.25
C THR A 106 -2.75 10.78 1.99
N GLN A 107 -3.72 11.25 2.78
CA GLN A 107 -5.10 10.75 2.75
C GLN A 107 -5.13 9.21 2.76
N TYR A 108 -4.25 8.57 3.53
CA TYR A 108 -4.25 7.12 3.66
C TYR A 108 -5.50 6.65 4.42
N PRO A 109 -6.01 5.45 4.10
CA PRO A 109 -7.21 4.95 4.74
C PRO A 109 -6.91 4.34 6.11
N LYS A 110 -7.96 4.23 6.92
CA LYS A 110 -8.00 3.50 8.19
C LYS A 110 -8.89 2.29 8.05
N MET A 111 -8.59 1.21 8.78
CA MET A 111 -9.40 -0.01 8.78
C MET A 111 -10.06 -0.24 10.13
N GLU A 112 -11.35 -0.61 10.11
CA GLU A 112 -12.14 -0.84 11.32
C GLU A 112 -13.00 -2.11 11.25
N ILE A 113 -13.42 -2.59 12.44
CA ILE A 113 -14.45 -3.63 12.58
C ILE A 113 -15.82 -2.97 12.75
N GLY A 114 -16.68 -3.06 11.73
CA GLY A 114 -18.14 -2.91 11.90
C GLY A 114 -18.61 -1.62 12.60
N GLY A 115 -17.94 -0.48 12.40
CA GLY A 115 -18.36 0.81 12.98
C GLY A 115 -18.18 0.89 14.49
N THR A 116 -17.42 -0.04 15.08
CA THR A 116 -17.18 -0.11 16.53
C THR A 116 -16.06 0.81 17.01
N GLY A 117 -15.29 1.40 16.08
CA GLY A 117 -14.07 2.15 16.38
C GLY A 117 -12.86 1.27 16.69
N TYR A 118 -12.98 -0.07 16.70
CA TYR A 118 -11.82 -0.95 16.83
C TYR A 118 -11.03 -1.02 15.52
N HIS A 119 -9.76 -0.63 15.58
CA HIS A 119 -8.83 -0.74 14.46
C HIS A 119 -8.37 -2.18 14.27
N LEU A 120 -8.40 -2.64 13.02
CA LEU A 120 -7.87 -3.95 12.65
C LEU A 120 -6.41 -3.84 12.24
N HIS A 121 -5.70 -4.93 12.48
CA HIS A 121 -4.34 -5.10 11.99
C HIS A 121 -4.31 -5.18 10.45
N PRO A 122 -3.48 -4.41 9.73
CA PRO A 122 -3.40 -4.47 8.27
C PRO A 122 -3.06 -5.86 7.72
N TRP A 123 -2.47 -6.74 8.54
CA TRP A 123 -2.12 -8.12 8.16
C TRP A 123 -3.30 -9.03 7.82
N TYR A 124 -4.52 -8.69 8.26
CA TYR A 124 -5.72 -9.40 7.81
C TYR A 124 -5.92 -9.31 6.28
N ILE A 125 -5.31 -8.32 5.61
CA ILE A 125 -5.42 -8.10 4.16
C ILE A 125 -4.46 -9.00 3.36
N ILE A 126 -3.34 -9.43 3.96
CA ILE A 126 -2.20 -10.06 3.24
C ILE A 126 -2.35 -11.59 3.09
N GLY A 127 -3.41 -12.19 3.62
CA GLY A 127 -3.55 -13.65 3.78
C GLY A 127 -3.22 -14.49 2.54
N ASP A 128 -3.66 -14.07 1.35
CA ASP A 128 -3.51 -14.82 0.10
C ASP A 128 -2.42 -14.25 -0.84
N VAL A 129 -1.64 -13.28 -0.39
CA VAL A 129 -0.58 -12.66 -1.20
C VAL A 129 0.67 -13.54 -1.18
N ASP A 130 1.27 -13.76 -2.35
CA ASP A 130 2.55 -14.49 -2.45
C ASP A 130 3.65 -13.77 -1.65
N ARG A 131 4.48 -14.55 -0.93
CA ARG A 131 5.50 -14.01 -0.03
C ARG A 131 6.54 -13.17 -0.75
N LYS A 132 6.90 -13.54 -1.98
CA LYS A 132 7.90 -12.82 -2.78
C LYS A 132 7.31 -11.49 -3.25
N GLU A 133 6.09 -11.51 -3.77
CA GLU A 133 5.38 -10.29 -4.19
C GLU A 133 5.20 -9.32 -3.01
N PHE A 134 4.82 -9.83 -1.84
CA PHE A 134 4.71 -9.02 -0.63
C PHE A 134 6.06 -8.40 -0.24
N ARG A 135 7.13 -9.18 -0.20
CA ARG A 135 8.47 -8.70 0.14
C ARG A 135 8.96 -7.62 -0.83
N GLU A 136 8.80 -7.83 -2.15
CA GLU A 136 9.18 -6.86 -3.17
C GLU A 136 8.42 -5.55 -3.01
N PHE A 137 7.12 -5.62 -2.68
CA PHE A 137 6.33 -4.42 -2.42
C PHE A 137 6.79 -3.69 -1.15
N VAL A 138 6.99 -4.41 -0.05
CA VAL A 138 7.44 -3.80 1.22
C VAL A 138 8.81 -3.15 1.06
N ASP A 139 9.75 -3.78 0.35
CA ASP A 139 11.08 -3.21 0.11
C ASP A 139 11.00 -1.87 -0.64
N PHE A 140 10.18 -1.83 -1.70
CA PHE A 140 9.86 -0.58 -2.39
C PHE A 140 9.24 0.45 -1.44
N PHE A 141 8.19 0.06 -0.71
CA PHE A 141 7.40 0.99 0.09
C PHE A 141 8.19 1.60 1.25
N ILE A 142 9.04 0.81 1.91
CA ILE A 142 9.93 1.31 2.97
C ILE A 142 10.95 2.32 2.43
N LYS A 143 11.53 2.05 1.25
CA LYS A 143 12.44 3.01 0.59
C LYS A 143 11.72 4.31 0.22
N ASP A 144 10.50 4.21 -0.32
CA ASP A 144 9.65 5.37 -0.62
C ASP A 144 9.31 6.18 0.65
N LEU A 145 8.95 5.51 1.76
CA LEU A 145 8.70 6.19 3.03
C LEU A 145 9.94 6.90 3.56
N LYS A 146 11.11 6.25 3.50
CA LYS A 146 12.38 6.87 3.91
C LYS A 146 12.64 8.15 3.11
N GLU A 147 12.45 8.10 1.79
CA GLU A 147 12.59 9.28 0.93
C GLU A 147 11.55 10.36 1.30
N PHE A 148 10.28 9.99 1.47
CA PHE A 148 9.21 10.89 1.87
C PHE A 148 9.51 11.64 3.17
N PHE A 149 9.94 10.94 4.22
CA PHE A 149 10.26 11.54 5.52
C PHE A 149 11.59 12.31 5.51
N THR A 150 12.49 12.02 4.56
CA THR A 150 13.72 12.80 4.36
C THR A 150 13.42 14.12 3.66
N GLN A 151 12.51 14.12 2.67
CA GLN A 151 12.13 15.31 1.91
C GLN A 151 11.10 16.18 2.63
N THR A 152 10.21 15.56 3.41
CA THR A 152 9.14 16.25 4.13
C THR A 152 9.58 16.56 5.56
N LYS A 153 9.71 17.84 5.89
CA LYS A 153 10.04 18.27 7.26
C LYS A 153 8.85 18.06 8.20
N PHE A 154 8.98 17.14 9.13
CA PHE A 154 8.13 16.97 10.31
C PHE A 154 8.89 17.41 11.57
N GLU A 155 8.19 17.78 12.64
CA GLU A 155 8.84 18.24 13.86
C GLU A 155 9.40 17.06 14.68
N PHE A 156 8.66 15.96 14.73
CA PHE A 156 8.99 14.77 15.52
C PHE A 156 9.12 13.49 14.68
N ALA A 157 8.32 13.37 13.61
CA ALA A 157 8.27 12.20 12.74
C ALA A 157 9.40 12.19 11.69
N THR A 158 10.65 12.10 12.14
CA THR A 158 11.78 11.81 11.23
C THR A 158 11.74 10.34 10.78
N TRP A 159 12.45 10.00 9.69
CA TRP A 159 12.54 8.60 9.26
C TRP A 159 13.03 7.68 10.38
N ASP A 160 14.10 8.07 11.10
CA ASP A 160 14.64 7.24 12.19
C ASP A 160 13.63 7.06 13.33
N SER A 161 12.88 8.10 13.70
CA SER A 161 11.83 8.00 14.71
C SER A 161 10.70 7.08 14.27
N VAL A 162 10.22 7.23 13.03
CA VAL A 162 9.15 6.41 12.45
C VAL A 162 9.59 4.95 12.35
N ARG A 163 10.78 4.69 11.81
CA ARG A 163 11.37 3.34 11.75
C ARG A 163 11.45 2.72 13.14
N SER A 164 11.93 3.47 14.13
CA SER A 164 12.07 2.98 15.50
C SER A 164 10.72 2.66 16.13
N ALA A 165 9.69 3.48 15.88
CA ALA A 165 8.33 3.20 16.34
C ALA A 165 7.76 1.93 15.71
N MET A 166 7.96 1.73 14.40
CA MET A 166 7.53 0.52 13.70
C MET A 166 8.25 -0.74 14.21
N LEU A 167 9.55 -0.65 14.48
CA LEU A 167 10.34 -1.76 15.02
C LEU A 167 9.97 -2.13 16.47
N ALA A 168 9.49 -1.16 17.25
CA ALA A 168 9.09 -1.36 18.64
C ALA A 168 7.67 -1.93 18.80
N ASP A 169 6.88 -1.94 17.73
CA ASP A 169 5.50 -2.43 17.76
C ASP A 169 5.44 -3.92 17.39
N GLU A 170 5.23 -4.78 18.39
CA GLU A 170 5.16 -6.24 18.21
C GLU A 170 4.06 -6.68 17.24
N ASP A 171 2.98 -5.91 17.10
CA ASP A 171 1.91 -6.20 16.14
C ASP A 171 2.39 -5.96 14.70
N ILE A 172 3.31 -5.01 14.51
CA ILE A 172 3.94 -4.71 13.22
C ILE A 172 5.03 -5.73 12.88
N VAL A 173 5.97 -6.01 13.79
CA VAL A 173 7.18 -6.82 13.48
C VAL A 173 7.10 -8.29 13.85
N GLY A 174 6.08 -8.73 14.59
CA GLY A 174 6.03 -10.08 15.17
C GLY A 174 5.95 -11.23 14.15
N LYS A 175 4.81 -11.92 14.09
CA LYS A 175 4.65 -13.08 13.18
C LYS A 175 4.47 -12.63 11.74
N TYR A 176 4.63 -13.56 10.79
CA TYR A 176 4.33 -13.27 9.38
C TYR A 176 2.93 -12.62 9.24
N PRO A 177 2.80 -11.54 8.44
CA PRO A 177 3.81 -10.95 7.54
C PRO A 177 4.83 -9.98 8.19
N GLY A 178 4.70 -9.67 9.47
CA GLY A 178 5.51 -8.68 10.20
C GLY A 178 7.02 -8.89 10.16
N HIS A 179 7.52 -10.13 10.29
CA HIS A 179 8.97 -10.39 10.22
C HIS A 179 9.63 -9.90 8.92
N VAL A 180 8.89 -9.92 7.79
CA VAL A 180 9.42 -9.43 6.50
C VAL A 180 9.66 -7.92 6.59
N ILE A 181 8.75 -7.20 7.25
CA ILE A 181 8.88 -5.76 7.48
C ILE A 181 10.02 -5.48 8.43
N GLN A 182 10.15 -6.24 9.52
CA GLN A 182 11.26 -6.12 10.45
C GLN A 182 12.61 -6.23 9.72
N GLU A 183 12.82 -7.31 8.97
CA GLU A 183 14.06 -7.53 8.22
C GLU A 183 14.35 -6.37 7.26
N ILE A 184 13.33 -5.85 6.57
CA ILE A 184 13.51 -4.75 5.61
C ILE A 184 13.83 -3.44 6.34
N LEU A 185 13.15 -3.15 7.45
CA LEU A 185 13.39 -1.96 8.27
C LEU A 185 14.81 -1.98 8.88
N GLU A 186 15.28 -3.12 9.37
CA GLU A 186 16.64 -3.26 9.94
C GLU A 186 17.74 -3.01 8.91
N ASN A 187 17.45 -3.23 7.63
CA ASN A 187 18.38 -3.04 6.52
C ASN A 187 18.29 -1.65 5.84
N ASN A 188 17.40 -0.74 6.29
CA ASN A 188 17.17 0.59 5.69
C ASN A 188 17.22 1.76 6.68
#